data_AF-A0A9E6CIR2-F1
#
_entry.id   AF-A0A9E6CIR2-F1
#
_cell.length_a   1.000
_cell.length_b   1.000
_cell.length_c   1.000
_cell.angle_alpha   90.00
_cell.angle_beta   90.00
_cell.angle_gamma   90.00
#
_symmetry.space_group_name_H-M   'P 1'
#
loop_
_entity.id
_entity.type
_entity.pdbx_description
1 polymer ?
#
loop_
_entity_poly.entity_id
_entity_poly.type
_entity_poly.pdbx_seq_one_letter_code
_entity_poly.pdbx_strand_id
1 'polypeptide(L)' 'MVRPKKHRFVTFDPDISYFKPRGIPMQNLKEVRLTVDEGEAIRLADLLGLSHEEAGRRMGVSRATFGRIVQK' A
#
# COMPACT_ATOMS: atom_id res chain seq x y z
N MET A 1 22.25 -0.45 14.33
CA MET A 1 22.10 -0.33 12.86
C MET A 1 20.65 -0.67 12.50
N VAL A 2 20.02 0.09 11.60
CA VAL A 2 18.66 -0.21 11.12
C VAL A 2 18.71 -1.47 10.24
N ARG A 3 17.82 -2.44 10.50
CA ARG A 3 17.72 -3.66 9.70
C ARG A 3 17.35 -3.30 8.26
N PRO A 4 18.09 -3.77 7.23
CA PRO A 4 17.74 -3.51 5.84
C PRO A 4 16.31 -3.96 5.52
N LYS A 5 15.60 -3.14 4.74
CA LYS A 5 14.29 -3.51 4.22
C LYS A 5 14.46 -4.70 3.28
N LYS A 6 13.71 -5.79 3.51
CA LYS A 6 13.66 -6.90 2.58
C LYS A 6 12.98 -6.48 1.27
N HIS A 7 13.47 -7.01 0.16
CA HIS A 7 12.77 -6.96 -1.12
C HIS A 7 11.37 -7.57 -0.98
N ARG A 8 10.43 -7.06 -1.77
CA ARG A 8 9.04 -7.52 -1.84
C ARG A 8 8.49 -7.28 -3.23
N PHE A 9 7.43 -8.01 -3.55
CA PHE A 9 6.78 -7.95 -4.85
C PHE A 9 5.57 -7.04 -4.80
N VAL A 10 5.42 -6.26 -5.87
CA VAL A 10 4.25 -5.44 -6.17
C VAL A 10 3.82 -5.81 -7.58
N THR A 11 2.55 -6.17 -7.75
CA THR A 11 2.03 -6.66 -9.03
C THR A 11 1.07 -5.68 -9.70
N PHE A 12 0.84 -4.53 -9.06
CA PHE A 12 -0.09 -3.51 -9.53
C PHE A 12 0.64 -2.22 -9.84
N ASP A 13 0.44 -1.73 -11.06
CA ASP A 13 0.94 -0.46 -11.57
C ASP A 13 -0.25 0.34 -12.11
N PRO A 14 -0.82 1.28 -11.33
CA PRO A 14 -2.01 1.99 -11.74
C PRO A 14 -1.69 3.10 -12.76
N ASP A 15 -2.46 3.17 -13.84
CA ASP A 15 -2.41 4.30 -14.79
C ASP A 15 -2.74 5.65 -14.12
N ILE A 16 -3.51 5.62 -13.03
CA ILE A 16 -3.94 6.78 -12.26
C ILE A 16 -3.47 6.65 -10.82
N SER A 17 -2.58 7.54 -10.39
CA SER A 17 -1.96 7.54 -9.06
C SER A 17 -2.39 8.71 -8.16
N TYR A 18 -3.29 9.57 -8.63
CA TYR A 18 -3.72 10.75 -7.88
C TYR A 18 -5.23 10.93 -7.91
N PHE A 19 -5.81 11.07 -6.73
CA PHE A 19 -7.24 11.27 -6.55
C PHE A 19 -7.47 12.50 -5.68
N LYS A 20 -8.48 13.30 -6.03
CA LYS A 20 -8.90 14.45 -5.22
C LYS A 20 -10.42 14.67 -5.31
N PRO A 21 -11.03 15.28 -4.29
CA PRO A 21 -12.41 15.73 -4.39
C PRO A 21 -12.58 16.82 -5.46
N ARG A 22 -13.71 16.78 -6.16
CA ARG A 22 -14.09 17.79 -7.16
C ARG A 22 -14.45 19.11 -6.48
N GLY A 23 -14.10 20.24 -7.09
CA GLY A 23 -14.54 21.57 -6.65
C GLY A 23 -13.69 22.22 -5.56
N ILE A 24 -12.72 21.52 -4.99
CA ILE A 24 -11.79 22.08 -3.99
C ILE A 24 -10.42 22.32 -4.63
N PRO A 25 -9.85 23.54 -4.53
CA PRO A 25 -8.48 23.82 -4.98
C PRO A 25 -7.47 22.91 -4.30
N MET A 26 -6.47 22.43 -5.06
CA MET A 26 -5.43 21.51 -4.55
C MET A 26 -4.69 22.07 -3.33
N GLN A 27 -4.37 23.37 -3.36
CA GLN A 27 -3.66 24.06 -2.29
C GLN A 27 -4.42 24.09 -0.95
N ASN A 28 -5.74 23.84 -0.97
CA ASN A 28 -6.58 23.82 0.23
C ASN A 28 -6.76 22.39 0.79
N LEU A 29 -6.24 21.37 0.09
CA LEU A 29 -6.38 19.97 0.49
C LEU A 29 -5.15 19.51 1.26
N LYS A 30 -5.38 18.67 2.27
CA LYS A 30 -4.31 17.86 2.87
C LYS A 30 -4.05 16.67 1.96
N GLU A 31 -2.78 16.43 1.64
CA GLU A 31 -2.36 15.29 0.82
C GLU A 31 -2.04 14.09 1.73
N VAL A 32 -2.53 12.90 1.34
CA VAL A 32 -2.10 11.63 1.92
C VAL A 32 -1.37 10.86 0.83
N ARG A 33 -0.08 10.58 1.06
CA ARG A 33 0.75 9.83 0.10
C ARG A 33 0.86 8.39 0.54
N LEU A 34 0.47 7.49 -0.35
CA LEU A 34 0.71 6.06 -0.19
C LEU A 34 2.02 5.72 -0.89
N THR A 35 2.89 4.98 -0.21
CA THR A 35 4.01 4.32 -0.86
C THR A 35 3.51 3.19 -1.75
N VAL A 36 4.35 2.75 -2.70
CA VAL A 36 4.04 1.61 -3.58
C VAL A 36 3.64 0.36 -2.78
N ASP A 37 4.32 0.13 -1.65
CA ASP A 37 4.03 -0.99 -0.75
C ASP A 37 2.65 -0.85 -0.07
N GLU A 38 2.29 0.35 0.37
CA GLU A 38 1.00 0.62 1.02
C GLU A 38 -0.15 0.51 0.01
N GLY A 39 0.05 0.97 -1.23
CA GLY A 39 -0.91 0.82 -2.32
C GLY A 39 -1.19 -0.65 -2.65
N GLU A 40 -0.15 -1.48 -2.81
CA GLU A 40 -0.32 -2.92 -3.05
C GLU A 40 -0.97 -3.61 -1.85
N ALA A 41 -0.60 -3.24 -0.62
CA ALA A 41 -1.19 -3.83 0.58
C ALA A 41 -2.68 -3.52 0.71
N ILE A 42 -3.11 -2.28 0.45
CA ILE A 42 -4.53 -1.89 0.41
C ILE A 42 -5.26 -2.67 -0.68
N ARG A 43 -4.68 -2.76 -1.89
CA ARG A 43 -5.29 -3.53 -2.99
C ARG A 43 -5.50 -5.00 -2.62
N LEU A 44 -4.50 -5.65 -2.02
CA LEU A 44 -4.59 -7.07 -1.67
C LEU A 44 -5.56 -7.31 -0.50
N ALA A 45 -5.52 -6.49 0.54
CA ALA A 45 -6.31 -6.72 1.76
C ALA A 45 -7.75 -6.19 1.64
N ASP A 46 -7.93 -4.97 1.16
CA ASP A 46 -9.23 -4.28 1.13
C ASP A 46 -9.97 -4.58 -0.18
N LEU A 47 -9.34 -4.31 -1.34
CA LEU A 47 -10.00 -4.50 -2.63
C LEU A 47 -10.21 -5.98 -2.99
N LEU A 48 -9.20 -6.84 -2.77
CA LEU A 48 -9.28 -8.28 -3.07
C LEU A 48 -9.70 -9.16 -1.89
N GLY A 49 -9.86 -8.57 -0.69
CA GLY A 49 -10.34 -9.28 0.49
C GLY A 49 -9.43 -10.40 1.00
N LEU A 50 -8.12 -10.37 0.68
CA LEU A 50 -7.21 -11.43 1.09
C LEU A 50 -6.84 -11.31 2.57
N SER A 51 -6.64 -12.46 3.22
CA SER A 51 -6.06 -12.47 4.56
C SER A 51 -4.64 -11.89 4.53
N HIS A 52 -4.18 -11.30 5.64
CA HIS A 52 -2.80 -10.77 5.76
C HIS A 52 -1.73 -11.83 5.51
N GLU A 53 -2.05 -13.11 5.72
CA GLU A 53 -1.15 -14.22 5.44
C GLU A 53 -1.04 -14.47 3.94
N GLU A 54 -2.16 -14.56 3.23
CA GLU A 54 -2.19 -14.71 1.77
C GLU A 54 -1.54 -13.51 1.07
N ALA A 55 -1.92 -12.29 1.48
CA ALA A 55 -1.37 -11.07 0.93
C ALA A 55 0.14 -10.92 1.19
N GLY A 56 0.59 -11.28 2.40
CA GLY A 56 2.01 -11.34 2.73
C GLY A 56 2.77 -12.31 1.81
N ARG A 57 2.21 -13.50 1.56
CA ARG A 57 2.79 -14.47 0.63
C ARG A 57 2.93 -13.89 -0.78
N ARG A 58 1.91 -13.19 -1.29
CA ARG A 58 1.94 -12.55 -2.62
C ARG A 58 3.00 -11.45 -2.73
N MET A 59 3.20 -10.68 -1.67
CA MET A 59 4.27 -9.68 -1.62
C MET A 59 5.65 -10.29 -1.29
N GLY A 60 5.76 -11.60 -1.01
CA GLY A 60 7.03 -12.22 -0.61
C GLY A 60 7.52 -11.81 0.77
N VAL A 61 6.61 -11.44 1.69
CA VAL A 61 6.92 -11.03 3.07
C VAL A 61 6.13 -11.84 4.09
N SER A 62 6.55 -11.80 5.36
CA SER A 62 5.78 -12.48 6.42
C SER A 62 4.46 -11.76 6.69
N ARG A 63 3.46 -12.48 7.22
CA ARG A 63 2.19 -11.91 7.72
C ARG A 63 2.42 -10.69 8.62
N ALA A 64 3.40 -10.77 9.53
CA ALA A 64 3.71 -9.68 10.45
C ALA A 64 4.31 -8.46 9.73
N THR A 65 5.15 -8.66 8.70
CA THR A 65 5.67 -7.56 7.88
C THR A 65 4.54 -6.93 7.07
N PHE A 66 3.66 -7.73 6.46
CA PHE A 66 2.49 -7.21 5.74
C PHE A 66 1.58 -6.38 6.66
N GLY A 67 1.27 -6.87 7.86
CA GLY A 67 0.48 -6.11 8.84
C GLY A 67 1.09 -4.76 9.21
N ARG A 68 2.43 -4.66 9.29
CA ARG A 68 3.11 -3.38 9.52
C ARG A 68 3.04 -2.42 8.33
N ILE A 69 2.88 -2.92 7.10
CA ILE A 69 2.68 -2.08 5.92
C ILE A 69 1.27 -1.47 5.96
N VAL A 70 0.27 -2.25 6.34
CA VAL A 70 -1.14 -1.79 6.42
C VAL A 70 -1.37 -0.79 7.56
N GLN A 71 -0.66 -0.92 8.69
CA GLN A 71 -0.83 -0.06 9.88
C GLN A 71 -0.02 1.24 9.86
N LYS A 72 0.66 1.54 8.75
CA LYS A 72 1.59 2.66 8.65
C LYS A 72 0.88 3.95 8.28
#